data_AF-A0A2S4KED6-F1
#
_entry.id   AF-A0A2S4KED6-F1
#
_cell.length_a   1.000
_cell.length_b   1.000
_cell.length_c   1.000
_cell.angle_alpha   90.00
_cell.angle_beta   90.00
_cell.angle_gamma   90.00
#
_symmetry.space_group_name_H-M   'P 1'
#
loop_
_entity.id
_entity.type
_entity.pdbx_description
1 polymer ?
#
loop_
_entity_poly.entity_id
_entity_poly.type
_entity_poly.pdbx_seq_one_letter_code
_entity_poly.pdbx_strand_id
1 'polypeptide(L)'
;MNDVTSLTIPANLSEWLTLANVLLTATFAGLTFFILRANRAAVGAMREQMADQNRPFVAVTVQVRMGTPVIQLLIRNVGRSPAQNLRLRLDRDFFQFGEQGEGRNLAKQSAFSQPIDCLPPMSELLFDLGMGFKIFESGADPTICPHTFEVSAEYEYGKNKYSEKTHVDLRPYMGTSVPHHPVVEELERVRKSIDNLSGVVKQSANAVIKTQGAEDKND
;
A
#
# COMPACT_ATOMS: atom_id res chain seq x y z
N MET A 1 -80.00 51.74 -1.07
CA MET A 1 -79.92 51.74 0.41
C MET A 1 -79.22 50.45 0.80
N ASN A 2 -77.98 50.57 1.26
CA ASN A 2 -77.06 49.47 1.53
C ASN A 2 -77.13 49.17 3.02
N ASP A 3 -77.59 47.98 3.40
CA ASP A 3 -77.37 47.44 4.74
C ASP A 3 -76.10 46.60 4.69
N VAL A 4 -74.97 47.26 4.97
CA VAL A 4 -73.70 46.57 5.17
C VAL A 4 -73.76 46.00 6.59
N THR A 5 -74.09 44.72 6.68
CA THR A 5 -74.06 43.95 7.92
C THR A 5 -72.62 43.99 8.45
N SER A 6 -72.37 44.83 9.43
CA SER A 6 -71.10 44.88 10.14
C SER A 6 -70.93 43.57 10.89
N LEU A 7 -70.18 42.64 10.28
CA LEU A 7 -69.73 41.42 10.93
C LEU A 7 -68.90 41.84 12.14
N THR A 8 -69.48 41.76 13.33
CA THR A 8 -68.80 42.02 14.60
C THR A 8 -67.80 40.90 14.83
N ILE A 9 -66.53 41.19 14.50
CA ILE A 9 -65.41 40.31 14.85
C ILE A 9 -65.37 40.22 16.39
N PRO A 10 -65.44 39.02 16.98
CA PRO A 10 -65.45 38.87 18.43
C PRO A 10 -64.13 39.41 19.01
N ALA A 11 -64.22 40.16 20.11
CA ALA A 11 -63.12 40.95 20.68
C ALA A 11 -61.85 40.14 21.06
N ASN A 12 -61.96 38.81 21.11
CA ASN A 12 -60.91 37.86 21.45
C ASN A 12 -60.36 37.06 20.25
N LEU A 13 -60.84 37.30 19.02
CA LEU A 13 -60.37 36.58 17.83
C LEU A 13 -58.87 36.81 17.57
N SER A 14 -58.38 38.03 17.79
CA SER A 14 -56.97 38.36 17.57
C SER A 14 -56.04 37.64 18.55
N GLU A 15 -56.47 37.46 19.80
CA GLU A 15 -55.72 36.76 20.84
C GLU A 15 -55.64 35.26 20.53
N TRP A 16 -56.74 34.66 20.09
CA TRP A 16 -56.76 33.25 19.65
C TRP A 16 -55.92 33.00 18.41
N LEU A 17 -55.94 33.91 17.42
CA LEU A 17 -55.08 33.83 16.23
C LEU A 17 -53.60 33.96 16.59
N THR A 18 -53.28 34.87 17.52
CA THR A 18 -51.91 35.04 18.01
C THR A 18 -51.43 33.81 18.77
N LEU A 19 -52.27 33.25 19.66
CA LEU A 19 -51.97 32.01 20.38
C LEU A 19 -51.74 30.84 19.43
N ALA A 20 -52.60 30.68 18.41
CA ALA A 20 -52.45 29.65 17.39
C ALA A 20 -51.16 29.81 16.60
N ASN A 21 -50.79 31.04 16.22
CA ASN A 21 -49.54 31.31 15.50
C ASN A 21 -48.29 31.05 16.34
N VAL A 22 -48.31 31.42 17.63
CA VAL A 22 -47.21 31.11 18.56
C VAL A 22 -47.07 29.60 18.74
N LEU A 23 -48.18 28.87 18.87
CA LEU A 23 -48.18 27.42 19.00
C LEU A 23 -47.67 26.72 17.74
N LEU A 24 -48.07 27.22 16.57
CA LEU A 24 -47.56 26.76 15.28
C LEU A 24 -46.05 27.00 15.16
N THR A 25 -45.58 28.20 15.52
CA THR A 25 -44.17 28.58 15.49
C THR A 25 -43.34 27.73 16.46
N ALA A 26 -43.83 27.51 17.67
CA ALA A 26 -43.18 26.64 18.66
C ALA A 26 -43.09 25.18 18.15
N THR A 27 -44.13 24.70 17.48
CA THR A 27 -44.14 23.36 16.87
C THR A 27 -43.09 23.25 15.75
N PHE A 28 -43.02 24.23 14.85
CA PHE A 28 -42.00 24.27 13.79
C PHE A 28 -40.59 24.38 14.37
N ALA A 29 -40.37 25.20 15.40
CA ALA A 29 -39.08 25.29 16.08
C ALA A 29 -38.67 23.96 16.73
N GLY A 30 -39.62 23.28 17.38
CA GLY A 30 -39.39 21.95 17.98
C GLY A 30 -39.05 20.88 16.95
N LEU A 31 -39.80 20.80 15.85
CA LEU A 31 -39.52 19.88 14.74
C LEU A 31 -38.16 20.18 14.10
N THR A 32 -37.86 21.46 13.84
CA THR A 32 -36.58 21.89 13.28
C THR A 32 -35.42 21.51 14.20
N PHE A 33 -35.56 21.72 15.50
CA PHE A 33 -34.56 21.31 16.49
C PHE A 33 -34.34 19.79 16.50
N PHE A 34 -35.43 19.01 16.45
CA PHE A 34 -35.35 17.55 16.39
C PHE A 34 -34.67 17.05 15.11
N ILE A 35 -35.03 17.61 13.95
CA ILE A 35 -34.39 17.31 12.65
C ILE A 35 -32.90 17.67 12.70
N LEU A 36 -32.54 18.83 13.25
CA LEU A 36 -31.15 19.25 13.36
C LEU A 36 -30.35 18.27 14.24
N ARG A 37 -30.94 17.81 15.34
CA ARG A 37 -30.33 16.81 16.23
C ARG A 37 -30.14 15.46 15.53
N ALA A 38 -31.15 14.99 14.79
CA ALA A 38 -31.06 13.74 14.02
C ALA A 38 -30.00 13.82 12.91
N ASN A 39 -29.94 14.94 12.18
CA ASN A 39 -28.95 15.16 11.13
C ASN A 39 -27.52 15.19 11.69
N ARG A 40 -27.30 15.77 12.88
CA ARG A 40 -25.98 15.73 13.54
C ARG A 40 -25.52 14.31 13.82
N ALA A 41 -26.42 13.44 14.30
CA ALA A 41 -26.11 12.04 14.56
C ALA A 41 -25.80 11.28 13.26
N ALA A 42 -26.61 11.49 12.21
CA ALA A 42 -26.38 10.87 10.90
C ALA A 42 -25.05 11.31 10.27
N VAL A 43 -24.70 12.60 10.32
CA VAL A 43 -23.41 13.11 9.83
C VAL A 43 -22.23 12.54 10.64
N GLY A 44 -22.41 12.34 11.95
CA GLY A 44 -21.42 11.68 12.80
C GLY A 44 -21.11 10.26 12.31
N ALA A 45 -22.15 9.43 12.17
CA ALA A 45 -22.01 8.06 11.68
C ALA A 45 -21.43 8.01 10.26
N MET A 46 -21.85 8.92 9.38
CA MET A 46 -21.32 9.01 8.02
C MET A 46 -19.84 9.39 7.99
N ARG A 47 -19.40 10.28 8.89
CA ARG A 47 -17.98 10.67 9.02
C ARG A 47 -17.12 9.51 9.52
N GLU A 48 -17.61 8.75 10.49
CA GLU A 48 -16.91 7.58 11.02
C GLU A 48 -16.77 6.50 9.94
N GLN A 49 -17.85 6.23 9.22
CA GLN A 49 -17.81 5.32 8.07
C GLN A 49 -16.85 5.80 6.97
N MET A 50 -16.84 7.10 6.64
CA MET A 50 -15.88 7.65 5.68
C MET A 50 -14.43 7.57 6.19
N ALA A 51 -14.22 7.76 7.48
CA ALA A 51 -12.89 7.66 8.08
C ALA A 51 -12.37 6.22 7.98
N ASP A 52 -13.20 5.22 8.28
CA ASP A 52 -12.82 3.81 8.15
C ASP A 52 -12.61 3.37 6.70
N GLN A 53 -13.44 3.85 5.76
CA GLN A 53 -13.27 3.52 4.34
C GLN A 53 -12.03 4.16 3.71
N ASN A 54 -11.62 5.33 4.19
CA ASN A 54 -10.50 6.06 3.63
C ASN A 54 -9.21 5.90 4.43
N ARG A 55 -9.20 5.16 5.53
CA ARG A 55 -8.02 5.05 6.39
C ARG A 55 -6.82 4.44 5.63
N PRO A 56 -5.58 4.82 6.00
CA PRO A 56 -4.39 4.08 5.59
C PRO A 56 -4.46 2.65 6.13
N PHE A 57 -3.80 1.72 5.44
CA PHE A 57 -3.62 0.34 5.91
C PHE A 57 -2.26 -0.15 5.42
N VAL A 58 -1.36 -0.46 6.36
CA VAL A 58 0.04 -0.79 6.04
C VAL A 58 0.18 -2.31 6.03
N ALA A 59 0.04 -2.89 4.84
CA ALA A 59 0.18 -4.32 4.64
C ALA A 59 1.65 -4.72 4.56
N VAL A 60 2.04 -5.70 5.36
CA VAL A 60 3.34 -6.37 5.28
C VAL A 60 3.14 -7.72 4.59
N THR A 61 3.91 -7.97 3.55
CA THR A 61 3.83 -9.20 2.75
C THR A 61 5.22 -9.68 2.39
N VAL A 62 5.31 -10.97 2.05
CA VAL A 62 6.53 -11.56 1.51
C VAL A 62 6.32 -11.83 0.04
N GLN A 63 7.35 -11.59 -0.77
CA GLN A 63 7.33 -11.93 -2.19
C GLN A 63 8.69 -12.47 -2.62
N VAL A 64 8.70 -13.30 -3.66
CA VAL A 64 9.94 -13.74 -4.33
C VAL A 64 10.20 -12.80 -5.50
N ARG A 65 11.42 -12.26 -5.58
CA ARG A 65 11.82 -11.37 -6.67
C ARG A 65 11.71 -12.10 -8.01
N MET A 66 11.13 -11.45 -9.01
CA MET A 66 11.03 -12.02 -10.36
C MET A 66 12.41 -12.37 -10.93
N GLY A 67 12.55 -13.60 -11.43
CA GLY A 67 13.77 -14.11 -12.05
C GLY A 67 14.91 -14.46 -11.08
N THR A 68 14.75 -14.29 -9.76
CA THR A 68 15.78 -14.68 -8.79
C THR A 68 15.18 -15.38 -7.56
N PRO A 69 15.92 -16.26 -6.86
CA PRO A 69 15.42 -16.89 -5.64
C PRO A 69 15.50 -15.95 -4.41
N VAL A 70 15.55 -14.63 -4.61
CA VAL A 70 15.62 -13.65 -3.52
C VAL A 70 14.24 -13.50 -2.91
N ILE A 71 14.11 -13.75 -1.62
CA ILE A 71 12.91 -13.46 -0.84
C ILE A 71 13.00 -12.00 -0.37
N GLN A 72 11.89 -11.28 -0.51
CA GLN A 72 11.76 -9.87 -0.15
C GLN A 72 10.61 -9.66 0.83
N LEU A 73 10.80 -8.72 1.74
CA LEU A 73 9.74 -8.14 2.56
C LEU A 73 9.21 -6.90 1.85
N LEU A 74 7.92 -6.91 1.53
CA LEU A 74 7.20 -5.80 0.94
C LEU A 74 6.29 -5.18 2.00
N ILE A 75 6.53 -3.91 2.31
CA ILE A 75 5.67 -3.09 3.18
C ILE A 75 5.01 -2.06 2.29
N ARG A 76 3.68 -2.06 2.24
CA ARG A 76 2.94 -1.16 1.35
C ARG A 76 1.70 -0.59 2.01
N ASN A 77 1.39 0.66 1.70
CA ASN A 77 0.12 1.26 2.10
C ASN A 77 -0.95 0.90 1.08
N VAL A 78 -1.81 -0.08 1.38
CA VAL A 78 -2.96 -0.46 0.53
C VAL A 78 -4.22 0.36 0.83
N GLY A 79 -4.16 1.26 1.80
CA GLY A 79 -5.23 2.20 2.10
C GLY A 79 -5.34 3.32 1.07
N ARG A 80 -6.38 4.15 1.22
CA ARG A 80 -6.67 5.28 0.31
C ARG A 80 -6.05 6.60 0.76
N SER A 81 -5.50 6.64 1.96
CA SER A 81 -4.90 7.83 2.57
C SER A 81 -3.45 7.58 2.99
N PRO A 82 -2.63 8.63 3.11
CA PRO A 82 -1.26 8.51 3.60
C PRO A 82 -1.22 8.06 5.06
N ALA A 83 -0.31 7.13 5.38
CA ALA A 83 0.03 6.77 6.75
C ALA A 83 1.07 7.78 7.27
N GLN A 84 0.67 8.64 8.20
CA GLN A 84 1.55 9.69 8.75
C GLN A 84 2.32 9.18 9.96
N ASN A 85 3.55 9.69 10.15
CA ASN A 85 4.42 9.36 11.28
C ASN A 85 4.54 7.84 11.50
N LEU A 86 4.73 7.11 10.40
CA LEU A 86 4.79 5.65 10.38
C LEU A 86 6.06 5.18 11.10
N ARG A 87 5.89 4.33 12.10
CA ARG A 87 6.98 3.63 12.79
C ARG A 87 6.85 2.14 12.53
N LEU A 88 7.85 1.60 11.85
CA LEU A 88 7.97 0.16 11.64
C LEU A 88 8.91 -0.41 12.70
N ARG A 89 8.64 -1.62 13.19
CA ARG A 89 9.56 -2.35 14.07
C ARG A 89 9.51 -3.84 13.77
N LEU A 90 10.66 -4.50 13.88
CA LEU A 90 10.75 -5.95 13.95
C LEU A 90 10.79 -6.38 15.43
N ASP A 91 10.22 -7.54 15.74
CA ASP A 91 10.28 -8.15 17.07
C ASP A 91 11.66 -8.73 17.41
N ARG A 92 12.48 -8.98 16.40
CA ARG A 92 13.82 -9.58 16.52
C ARG A 92 14.75 -9.06 15.45
N ASP A 93 16.05 -9.30 15.66
CA ASP A 93 17.06 -9.02 14.65
C ASP A 93 16.87 -9.92 13.42
N PHE A 94 17.13 -9.35 12.24
CA PHE A 94 17.10 -10.09 10.98
C PHE A 94 18.29 -9.67 10.14
N PHE A 95 19.28 -10.55 10.01
CA PHE A 95 20.48 -10.29 9.24
C PHE A 95 20.28 -10.72 7.78
N GLN A 96 20.20 -9.73 6.90
CA GLN A 96 19.98 -9.94 5.48
C GLN A 96 21.08 -10.84 4.89
N PHE A 97 20.69 -11.76 4.02
CA PHE A 97 21.56 -12.76 3.39
C PHE A 97 22.37 -13.61 4.39
N GLY A 98 21.99 -13.67 5.67
CA GLY A 98 22.74 -14.40 6.70
C GLY A 98 24.09 -13.77 7.07
N GLU A 99 24.30 -12.49 6.79
CA GLU A 99 25.55 -11.76 7.07
C GLU A 99 25.44 -10.95 8.37
N GLN A 100 26.25 -11.27 9.39
CA GLN A 100 26.18 -10.64 10.73
C GLN A 100 26.73 -9.19 10.82
N GLY A 101 26.73 -8.42 9.74
CA GLY A 101 27.16 -7.02 9.77
C GLY A 101 26.09 -6.09 10.33
N GLU A 102 26.46 -5.03 11.07
CA GLU A 102 25.48 -4.06 11.59
C GLU A 102 24.66 -3.41 10.47
N GLY A 103 25.28 -3.12 9.31
CA GLY A 103 24.58 -2.59 8.14
C GLY A 103 23.65 -3.60 7.43
N ARG A 104 23.71 -4.88 7.81
CA ARG A 104 22.88 -5.96 7.28
C ARG A 104 21.74 -6.36 8.20
N ASN A 105 21.70 -5.84 9.42
CA ASN A 105 20.56 -6.07 10.31
C ASN A 105 19.39 -5.15 9.90
N LEU A 106 18.34 -5.76 9.35
CA LEU A 106 17.13 -5.08 8.89
C LEU A 106 16.47 -4.27 10.02
N ALA A 107 16.44 -4.81 11.25
CA ALA A 107 15.84 -4.13 12.40
C ALA A 107 16.53 -2.82 12.78
N LYS A 108 17.81 -2.67 12.42
CA LYS A 108 18.61 -1.45 12.67
C LYS A 108 18.58 -0.45 11.50
N GLN A 109 17.96 -0.79 10.36
CA GLN A 109 17.89 0.13 9.22
C GLN A 109 16.99 1.33 9.51
N SER A 110 17.18 2.43 8.77
CA SER A 110 16.45 3.69 8.99
C SER A 110 14.93 3.49 8.98
N ALA A 111 14.41 2.66 8.08
CA ALA A 111 12.98 2.38 7.98
C ALA A 111 12.36 1.75 9.25
N PHE A 112 13.16 1.03 10.06
CA PHE A 112 12.70 0.34 11.27
C PHE A 112 13.20 0.98 12.58
N SER A 113 14.14 1.91 12.48
CA SER A 113 14.72 2.62 13.64
C SER A 113 14.22 4.07 13.76
N GLN A 114 13.80 4.69 12.67
CA GLN A 114 13.34 6.07 12.61
C GLN A 114 11.89 6.16 12.14
N PRO A 115 11.13 7.18 12.60
CA PRO A 115 9.81 7.45 12.06
C PRO A 115 9.93 7.89 10.59
N ILE A 116 9.02 7.38 9.77
CA ILE A 116 8.80 7.79 8.38
C ILE A 116 7.70 8.84 8.40
N ASP A 117 8.01 10.06 7.97
CA ASP A 117 7.07 11.19 8.05
C ASP A 117 5.72 10.89 7.39
N CYS A 118 5.76 10.25 6.22
CA CYS A 118 4.57 9.88 5.47
C CYS A 118 4.86 8.71 4.52
N LEU A 119 4.03 7.67 4.58
CA LEU A 119 3.95 6.63 3.55
C LEU A 119 2.67 6.84 2.71
N PRO A 120 2.79 7.38 1.47
CA PRO A 120 1.62 7.69 0.65
C PRO A 120 0.82 6.44 0.24
N PRO A 121 -0.44 6.59 -0.20
CA PRO A 121 -1.22 5.49 -0.76
C PRO A 121 -0.47 4.78 -1.89
N MET A 122 -0.57 3.46 -1.94
CA MET A 122 0.07 2.58 -2.93
C MET A 122 1.61 2.67 -2.99
N SER A 123 2.24 3.38 -2.06
CA SER A 123 3.70 3.42 -1.96
C SER A 123 4.23 2.15 -1.29
N GLU A 124 5.41 1.72 -1.73
CA GLU A 124 6.00 0.45 -1.36
C GLU A 124 7.42 0.64 -0.84
N LEU A 125 7.77 -0.11 0.19
CA LEU A 125 9.12 -0.29 0.70
C LEU A 125 9.49 -1.76 0.51
N LEU A 126 10.61 -1.99 -0.17
CA LEU A 126 11.10 -3.32 -0.51
C LEU A 126 12.44 -3.57 0.18
N PHE A 127 12.51 -4.66 0.95
CA PHE A 127 13.72 -5.08 1.63
C PHE A 127 14.08 -6.50 1.22
N ASP A 128 15.29 -6.70 0.69
CA ASP A 128 15.78 -8.03 0.39
C ASP A 128 16.09 -8.78 1.70
N LEU A 129 15.46 -9.94 1.92
CA LEU A 129 15.74 -10.76 3.10
C LEU A 129 16.94 -11.67 2.84
N GLY A 130 16.97 -12.33 1.69
CA GLY A 130 18.06 -13.21 1.32
C GLY A 130 17.69 -14.19 0.22
N MET A 131 18.66 -15.03 -0.16
CA MET A 131 18.42 -16.13 -1.11
C MET A 131 17.67 -17.25 -0.40
N GLY A 132 16.56 -17.73 -0.98
CA GLY A 132 15.73 -18.78 -0.36
C GLY A 132 16.53 -20.01 0.07
N PHE A 133 17.44 -20.52 -0.77
CA PHE A 133 18.28 -21.67 -0.43
C PHE A 133 19.25 -21.42 0.73
N LYS A 134 19.66 -20.16 0.97
CA LYS A 134 20.55 -19.79 2.09
C LYS A 134 19.75 -19.60 3.38
N ILE A 135 18.54 -19.05 3.28
CA ILE A 135 17.61 -18.89 4.42
C ILE A 135 17.20 -20.27 4.96
N PHE A 136 17.01 -21.26 4.09
CA PHE A 136 16.57 -22.62 4.45
C PHE A 136 17.71 -23.66 4.47
N GLU A 137 18.98 -23.22 4.50
CA GLU A 137 20.12 -24.15 4.53
C GLU A 137 20.11 -25.00 5.81
N SER A 138 20.47 -26.29 5.68
CA SER A 138 20.57 -27.20 6.82
C SER A 138 21.74 -26.79 7.72
N GLY A 139 21.46 -26.12 8.83
CA GLY A 139 22.47 -25.55 9.73
C GLY A 139 22.45 -24.02 9.80
N ALA A 140 21.55 -23.35 9.07
CA ALA A 140 21.33 -21.92 9.23
C ALA A 140 20.89 -21.60 10.67
N ASP A 141 21.52 -20.60 11.27
CA ASP A 141 21.20 -20.14 12.62
C ASP A 141 19.89 -19.33 12.62
N PRO A 142 18.82 -19.81 13.30
CA PRO A 142 17.55 -19.10 13.36
C PRO A 142 17.61 -17.75 14.06
N THR A 143 18.68 -17.46 14.82
CA THR A 143 18.90 -16.16 15.46
C THR A 143 19.43 -15.12 14.47
N ILE A 144 20.11 -15.56 13.41
CA ILE A 144 20.65 -14.70 12.35
C ILE A 144 19.57 -14.42 11.31
N CYS A 145 18.93 -15.48 10.81
CA CYS A 145 17.92 -15.40 9.77
C CYS A 145 16.67 -16.20 10.20
N PRO A 146 15.80 -15.60 11.02
CA PRO A 146 14.61 -16.29 11.52
C PRO A 146 13.62 -16.57 10.39
N HIS A 147 13.05 -17.78 10.38
CA HIS A 147 12.01 -18.14 9.41
C HIS A 147 10.65 -17.50 9.72
N THR A 148 10.44 -17.11 10.98
CA THR A 148 9.20 -16.45 11.44
C THR A 148 9.55 -15.24 12.30
N PHE A 149 8.88 -14.12 12.07
CA PHE A 149 9.08 -12.87 12.82
C PHE A 149 7.82 -12.01 12.74
N GLU A 150 7.72 -10.98 13.59
CA GLU A 150 6.61 -10.03 13.59
C GLU A 150 7.11 -8.66 13.12
N VAL A 151 6.35 -8.05 12.20
CA VAL A 151 6.52 -6.65 11.83
C VAL A 151 5.34 -5.88 12.39
N SER A 152 5.64 -4.88 13.21
CA SER A 152 4.64 -3.93 13.70
C SER A 152 4.73 -2.61 12.96
N ALA A 153 3.58 -2.05 12.61
CA ALA A 153 3.42 -0.77 11.95
C ALA A 153 2.49 0.10 12.81
N GLU A 154 3.03 1.18 13.36
CA GLU A 154 2.27 2.19 14.10
C GLU A 154 2.21 3.46 13.26
N TYR A 155 1.02 4.01 13.04
CA TYR A 155 0.86 5.20 12.20
C TYR A 155 -0.39 6.00 12.59
N GLU A 156 -0.48 7.20 12.03
CA GLU A 156 -1.53 8.17 12.35
C GLU A 156 -2.30 8.59 11.10
N TYR A 157 -3.61 8.81 11.27
CA TYR A 157 -4.45 9.42 10.25
C TYR A 157 -5.53 10.30 10.90
N GLY A 158 -5.49 11.59 10.58
CA GLY A 158 -6.35 12.57 11.22
C GLY A 158 -6.07 12.67 12.72
N LYS A 159 -7.04 12.25 13.55
CA LYS A 159 -6.90 12.25 15.02
C LYS A 159 -6.69 10.85 15.61
N ASN A 160 -6.69 9.83 14.75
CA ASN A 160 -6.66 8.43 15.18
C ASN A 160 -5.24 7.87 15.00
N LYS A 161 -4.86 7.00 15.94
CA LYS A 161 -3.65 6.20 15.86
C LYS A 161 -4.03 4.75 15.58
N TYR A 162 -3.27 4.11 14.72
CA TYR A 162 -3.47 2.73 14.32
C TYR A 162 -2.19 1.94 14.62
N SER A 163 -2.37 0.66 14.97
CA SER A 163 -1.28 -0.26 15.22
C SER A 163 -1.64 -1.59 14.58
N GLU A 164 -0.78 -2.04 13.68
CA GLU A 164 -0.94 -3.29 12.93
C GLU A 164 0.26 -4.18 13.23
N LYS A 165 -0.01 -5.46 13.45
CA LYS A 165 1.00 -6.48 13.69
C LYS A 165 0.81 -7.57 12.67
N THR A 166 1.85 -7.83 11.89
CA THR A 166 1.83 -8.88 10.88
C THR A 166 2.84 -9.94 11.24
N HIS A 167 2.36 -11.17 11.39
CA HIS A 167 3.22 -12.34 11.55
C HIS A 167 3.71 -12.79 10.17
N VAL A 168 5.02 -12.69 9.97
CA VAL A 168 5.68 -13.10 8.74
C VAL A 168 6.20 -14.52 8.90
N ASP A 169 5.81 -15.41 7.99
CA ASP A 169 6.29 -16.78 7.91
C ASP A 169 6.90 -17.03 6.53
N LEU A 170 8.20 -17.35 6.51
CA LEU A 170 8.96 -17.62 5.28
C LEU A 170 8.86 -19.09 4.86
N ARG A 171 8.50 -20.01 5.76
CA ARG A 171 8.46 -21.46 5.49
C ARG A 171 7.58 -21.86 4.30
N PRO A 172 6.44 -21.20 4.00
CA PRO A 172 5.65 -21.51 2.81
C PRO A 172 6.40 -21.33 1.48
N TYR A 173 7.49 -20.57 1.46
CA TYR A 173 8.31 -20.37 0.26
C TYR A 173 9.36 -21.48 0.06
N MET A 174 9.55 -22.36 1.04
CA MET A 174 10.46 -23.49 0.93
C MET A 174 9.97 -24.47 -0.15
N GLY A 175 10.82 -24.76 -1.14
CA GLY A 175 10.47 -25.63 -2.27
C GLY A 175 9.60 -24.96 -3.34
N THR A 176 9.31 -23.66 -3.23
CA THR A 176 8.62 -22.92 -4.30
C THR A 176 9.55 -22.65 -5.48
N SER A 177 8.98 -22.58 -6.69
CA SER A 177 9.74 -22.25 -7.90
C SER A 177 9.98 -20.75 -8.01
N VAL A 178 11.12 -20.38 -8.62
CA VAL A 178 11.40 -18.97 -8.92
C VAL A 178 10.42 -18.48 -9.98
N PRO A 179 9.68 -17.39 -9.73
CA PRO A 179 8.72 -16.88 -10.69
C PRO A 179 9.46 -16.23 -11.87
N HIS A 180 9.08 -16.63 -13.09
CA HIS A 180 9.63 -16.10 -14.34
C HIS A 180 8.50 -15.45 -15.16
N HIS A 181 8.82 -14.34 -15.82
CA HIS A 181 7.88 -13.68 -16.71
C HIS A 181 8.05 -14.22 -18.14
N PRO A 182 6.96 -14.64 -18.82
CA PRO A 182 7.06 -15.29 -20.14
C PRO A 182 7.75 -14.41 -21.19
N VAL A 183 7.51 -13.09 -21.15
CA VAL A 183 8.15 -12.14 -22.07
C VAL A 183 9.67 -12.07 -21.88
N VAL A 184 10.19 -12.28 -20.66
CA VAL A 184 11.64 -12.23 -20.41
C VAL A 184 12.33 -13.42 -21.06
N GLU A 185 11.70 -14.60 -21.03
CA GLU A 185 12.22 -15.80 -21.70
C GLU A 185 12.31 -15.61 -23.23
N GLU A 186 11.27 -15.02 -23.83
CA GLU A 186 11.26 -14.73 -25.27
C GLU A 186 12.30 -13.65 -25.64
N LEU A 187 12.48 -12.61 -24.80
CA LEU A 187 13.52 -11.61 -25.00
C LEU A 187 14.93 -12.21 -24.92
N GLU A 188 15.18 -13.12 -23.99
CA GLU A 188 16.46 -13.84 -23.92
C GLU A 188 16.70 -14.71 -25.16
N ARG A 189 15.65 -15.35 -25.68
CA ARG A 189 15.74 -16.13 -26.91
C ARG A 189 16.08 -15.24 -28.10
N VAL A 190 15.42 -14.09 -28.24
CA VAL A 190 15.72 -13.09 -29.28
C VAL A 190 17.16 -12.60 -29.16
N ARG A 191 17.62 -12.27 -27.94
CA ARG A 191 19.00 -11.85 -27.70
C ARG A 191 20.01 -12.91 -28.14
N LYS A 192 19.80 -14.18 -27.77
CA LYS A 192 20.67 -15.29 -28.19
C LYS A 192 20.70 -15.46 -29.71
N SER A 193 19.56 -15.31 -30.39
CA SER A 193 19.49 -15.34 -31.85
C SER A 193 20.31 -14.22 -32.49
N ILE A 194 20.23 -12.99 -31.94
CA ILE A 194 21.03 -11.84 -32.41
C ILE A 194 22.53 -12.08 -32.18
N ASP A 195 22.91 -12.60 -31.00
CA ASP A 195 24.31 -12.90 -30.68
C ASP A 195 24.89 -13.96 -31.65
N ASN A 196 24.11 -15.00 -31.96
CA ASN A 196 24.49 -16.02 -32.94
C ASN A 196 24.65 -15.43 -34.35
N LEU A 197 23.70 -14.61 -34.82
CA LEU A 197 23.79 -13.92 -36.11
C LEU A 197 25.03 -13.03 -36.18
N SER A 198 25.31 -12.25 -35.13
CA SER A 198 26.52 -11.43 -35.03
C SER A 198 27.80 -12.27 -35.11
N GLY A 199 27.82 -13.43 -34.45
CA GLY A 199 28.92 -14.40 -34.54
C GLY A 199 29.15 -14.91 -35.96
N VAL A 200 28.08 -15.32 -36.65
CA VAL A 200 28.13 -15.82 -38.04
C VAL A 200 28.60 -14.73 -38.99
N VAL A 201 28.12 -13.49 -38.85
CA VAL A 201 28.55 -12.35 -39.68
C VAL A 201 30.03 -12.06 -39.49
N LYS A 202 30.54 -12.05 -38.24
CA LYS A 202 31.98 -11.87 -37.96
C LYS A 202 32.83 -12.98 -38.59
N GLN A 203 32.39 -14.23 -38.49
CA GLN A 203 33.09 -15.36 -39.11
C GLN A 203 33.12 -15.23 -40.63
N SER A 204 31.99 -14.84 -41.24
CA SER A 204 31.87 -14.64 -42.69
C SER A 204 32.77 -13.51 -43.18
N ALA A 205 32.78 -12.37 -42.47
CA ALA A 205 33.66 -11.24 -42.79
C ALA A 205 35.14 -11.61 -42.70
N ASN A 206 35.53 -12.35 -41.64
CA ASN A 206 36.90 -12.81 -41.48
C ASN A 206 37.33 -13.82 -42.55
N ALA A 207 36.42 -14.68 -43.01
CA ALA A 207 36.69 -15.61 -44.10
C ALA A 207 36.96 -14.85 -45.42
N VAL A 208 36.16 -13.83 -45.74
CA VAL A 208 36.34 -13.00 -46.95
C VAL A 208 37.69 -12.27 -46.93
N ILE A 209 38.06 -11.63 -45.82
CA ILE A 209 39.35 -10.94 -45.67
C ILE A 209 40.52 -11.90 -45.87
N LYS A 210 40.42 -13.12 -45.32
CA LYS A 210 41.49 -14.12 -45.43
C LYS A 210 41.64 -14.68 -46.85
N THR A 211 40.56 -14.69 -47.62
CA THR A 211 40.55 -15.14 -49.02
C THR A 211 41.16 -14.07 -49.94
N GLN A 212 40.82 -12.79 -49.72
CA GLN A 212 41.40 -11.66 -50.46
C GLN A 212 42.91 -11.49 -50.20
N GLY A 213 43.38 -11.65 -48.96
CA GLY A 213 44.81 -11.59 -48.65
C GLY A 213 45.63 -12.80 -49.14
N ALA A 214 44.98 -13.86 -49.63
CA ALA A 214 45.62 -15.01 -50.26
C ALA A 214 45.74 -14.87 -51.78
N GLU A 215 44.83 -14.13 -52.42
CA GLU A 215 44.91 -13.78 -53.85
C GLU A 215 46.03 -12.75 -54.11
N ASP A 216 46.20 -11.74 -53.24
CA ASP A 216 47.26 -10.72 -53.37
C ASP A 216 48.72 -11.23 -53.18
N LYS A 217 48.91 -12.52 -52.84
CA LYS A 217 50.24 -13.13 -52.66
C LYS A 217 50.68 -14.05 -53.80
N ASN A 218 49.81 -14.27 -54.79
CA ASN A 218 50.06 -15.19 -55.91
C ASN A 218 50.28 -14.48 -57.26
N ASP A 219 50.36 -13.15 -57.28
CA ASP A 219 50.87 -12.33 -58.39
C ASP A 219 52.26 -11.77 -58.05
#